data_AF-A0A7T7HB72-F1
#
_entry.id   AF-A0A7T7HB72-F1
#
_cell.length_a   1.000
_cell.length_b   1.000
_cell.length_c   1.000
_cell.angle_alpha   90.00
_cell.angle_beta   90.00
_cell.angle_gamma   90.00
#
_symmetry.space_group_name_H-M   'P 1'
#
loop_
_entity.id
_entity.type
_entity.pdbx_description
1 polymer ?
#
loop_
_entity_poly.entity_id
_entity_poly.type
_entity_poly.pdbx_seq_one_letter_code
_entity_poly.pdbx_strand_id
1 'polypeptide(L)'
;MFKKICIKSKESYSSNLDIAFLIDSMLYYGKVVLLVHRNELGILFREFGSDTLKELILSGRLEVKFRNNMLGSVIAPDGKYGISTFKGQNINAHSTLYEIDRKERKNSIKNLAFADEFSSLIPLYEYPKDFDKTIVKDFQNIELLKKQIPTYFNAVAPFYKLPESIEIEIIQDGNFVGFDTYKVNSNIDLEYLTKEFRKQNPENTSPVDFSGFLLAIAESKGDIYISSDLESEIVTSDLYSKFIEIEISEIIKKRGKSENEINLFEDYILENCYSLGSAFNEGLISRKDLIKILEKSDKFREWLEKIPEEKNLLGEYNKEISEKVLSDKLPTKTARFVIFEGIGITLDVLGAGGIGTTIATGLSAFDNFVLDKLIDRKWKPNQFIDETLKPKVKF
;
A
#
# COMPACT_ATOMS: atom_id res chain seq x y z
N MET A 1 -6.29 22.06 6.24
CA MET A 1 -4.98 22.70 6.02
C MET A 1 -4.54 23.30 7.34
N PHE A 2 -3.27 23.16 7.71
CA PHE A 2 -2.66 23.72 8.93
C PHE A 2 -3.18 23.20 10.28
N LYS A 3 -3.80 22.01 10.31
CA LYS A 3 -4.28 21.42 11.58
C LYS A 3 -3.14 20.83 12.40
N LYS A 4 -2.35 19.96 11.77
CA LYS A 4 -1.27 19.22 12.41
C LYS A 4 -0.18 18.91 11.40
N ILE A 5 1.08 19.10 11.80
CA ILE A 5 2.26 18.75 11.02
C ILE A 5 3.16 17.85 11.84
N CYS A 6 3.73 16.82 11.20
CA CYS A 6 4.74 15.98 11.83
C CYS A 6 6.10 16.26 11.22
N ILE A 7 7.06 16.61 12.05
CA ILE A 7 8.45 16.85 11.68
C ILE A 7 9.28 15.69 12.22
N LYS A 8 10.03 15.02 11.34
CA LYS A 8 11.06 14.05 11.73
C LYS A 8 12.44 14.61 11.40
N SER A 9 13.46 14.17 12.13
CA SER A 9 14.87 14.42 11.79
C SER A 9 15.15 14.02 10.34
N LYS A 10 15.65 14.95 9.51
CA LYS A 10 16.04 14.68 8.13
C LYS A 10 17.34 13.87 8.08
N GLU A 11 17.46 12.98 7.10
CA GLU A 11 18.76 12.41 6.77
C GLU A 11 19.67 13.50 6.19
N SER A 12 20.72 13.81 6.93
CA SER A 12 22.05 14.04 6.34
C SER A 12 23.08 13.69 7.41
N TYR A 13 24.31 13.43 6.99
CA TYR A 13 25.47 13.22 7.87
C TYR A 13 25.66 14.35 8.92
N SER A 14 24.98 15.50 8.75
CA SER A 14 24.71 16.46 9.81
C SER A 14 23.25 16.34 10.28
N SER A 15 23.04 15.71 11.44
CA SER A 15 21.76 15.70 12.15
C SER A 15 21.37 17.14 12.57
N ASN A 16 20.75 17.90 11.67
CA ASN A 16 20.34 19.26 11.95
C ASN A 16 18.81 19.32 11.92
N LEU A 17 18.22 19.22 13.11
CA LEU A 17 16.87 19.72 13.34
C LEU A 17 16.83 21.20 12.93
N ASP A 18 15.99 21.52 11.95
CA ASP A 18 15.78 22.90 11.50
C ASP A 18 14.88 23.63 12.49
N ILE A 19 15.50 24.39 13.40
CA ILE A 19 14.82 25.14 14.46
C ILE A 19 13.96 26.27 13.89
N ALA A 20 14.40 26.91 12.82
CA ALA A 20 13.62 27.98 12.18
C ALA A 20 12.31 27.40 11.63
N PHE A 21 12.40 26.31 10.86
CA PHE A 21 11.22 25.62 10.34
C PHE A 21 10.30 25.10 11.45
N LEU A 22 10.86 24.60 12.56
CA LEU A 22 10.07 24.18 13.73
C LEU A 22 9.29 25.36 14.34
N ILE A 23 9.94 26.51 14.54
CA ILE A 23 9.30 27.71 15.09
C ILE A 23 8.21 28.23 14.16
N ASP A 24 8.49 28.34 12.87
CA ASP A 24 7.51 28.78 11.87
C ASP A 24 6.32 27.81 11.81
N SER A 25 6.58 26.51 11.93
CA SER A 25 5.51 25.50 12.00
C SER A 25 4.61 25.71 13.23
N MET A 26 5.17 26.09 14.38
CA MET A 26 4.38 26.40 15.59
C MET A 26 3.56 27.69 15.48
N LEU A 27 3.91 28.58 14.53
CA LEU A 27 3.11 29.77 14.21
C LEU A 27 1.90 29.41 13.35
N TYR A 28 2.09 28.58 12.32
CA TYR A 28 1.04 28.31 11.33
C TYR A 28 0.13 27.13 11.71
N TYR A 29 0.66 26.11 12.38
CA TYR A 29 -0.10 24.89 12.66
C TYR A 29 -0.72 24.91 14.05
N GLY A 30 -1.94 24.38 14.16
CA GLY A 30 -2.61 24.21 15.46
C GLY A 30 -1.86 23.27 16.41
N LYS A 31 -1.09 22.31 15.87
CA LYS A 31 -0.22 21.41 16.63
C LYS A 31 0.98 20.97 15.79
N VAL A 32 2.18 21.03 16.37
CA VAL A 32 3.39 20.45 15.78
C VAL A 32 3.75 19.19 16.54
N VAL A 33 3.89 18.06 15.84
CA VAL A 33 4.47 16.84 16.40
C VAL A 33 5.91 16.73 15.92
N LEU A 34 6.85 16.57 16.83
CA LEU A 34 8.27 16.46 16.54
C LEU A 34 8.79 15.10 17.01
N LEU A 35 9.24 14.28 16.06
CA LEU A 35 9.84 12.98 16.32
C LEU A 35 11.36 13.12 16.41
N VAL A 36 11.92 12.80 17.57
CA VAL A 36 13.35 13.03 17.88
C VAL A 36 14.09 11.76 18.27
N HIS A 37 15.39 11.71 17.95
CA HIS A 37 16.34 10.79 18.59
C HIS A 37 17.17 11.57 19.62
N ARG A 38 18.25 10.93 20.10
CA ARG A 38 19.17 11.49 21.08
C ARG A 38 19.73 12.86 20.69
N ASN A 39 20.12 13.03 19.43
CA ASN A 39 20.81 14.25 18.99
C ASN A 39 19.85 15.43 18.93
N GLU A 40 18.68 15.26 18.33
CA GLU A 40 17.67 16.31 18.18
C GLU A 40 17.13 16.74 19.55
N LEU A 41 16.97 15.80 20.48
CA LEU A 41 16.59 16.15 21.85
C LEU A 41 17.65 17.05 22.52
N GLY A 42 18.94 16.76 22.32
CA GLY A 42 20.02 17.63 22.78
C GLY A 42 20.02 19.02 22.12
N ILE A 43 19.68 19.10 20.83
CA ILE A 43 19.49 20.38 20.13
C ILE A 43 18.34 21.15 20.76
N LEU A 44 17.17 20.54 20.97
CA LEU A 44 16.00 21.21 21.55
C LEU A 44 16.31 21.87 22.91
N PHE A 45 16.97 21.14 23.81
CA PHE A 45 17.33 21.71 25.11
C PHE A 45 18.37 22.82 25.03
N ARG A 46 19.31 22.74 24.08
CA ARG A 46 20.30 23.79 23.87
C ARG A 46 19.66 25.09 23.35
N GLU A 47 18.71 24.97 22.42
CA GLU A 47 18.15 26.13 21.71
C GLU A 47 16.97 26.77 22.48
N PHE A 48 16.10 25.97 23.12
CA PHE A 48 14.95 26.48 23.86
C PHE A 48 15.19 26.58 25.37
N GLY A 49 16.10 25.77 25.94
CA GLY A 49 16.16 25.57 27.38
C GLY A 49 14.96 24.79 27.92
N SER A 50 15.08 24.30 29.16
CA SER A 50 14.09 23.41 29.77
C SER A 50 12.73 24.07 30.00
N ASP A 51 12.72 25.30 30.52
CA ASP A 51 11.47 25.99 30.89
C ASP A 51 10.62 26.30 29.66
N THR A 52 11.22 26.88 28.62
CA THR A 52 10.51 27.18 27.37
C THR A 52 10.05 25.91 26.66
N LEU A 53 10.89 24.87 26.59
CA LEU A 53 10.48 23.61 25.97
C LEU A 53 9.29 22.99 26.71
N LYS A 54 9.31 23.01 28.05
CA LYS A 54 8.20 22.53 28.87
C LYS A 54 6.93 23.34 28.64
N GLU A 55 7.01 24.67 28.56
CA GLU A 55 5.86 25.53 28.26
C GLU A 55 5.27 25.24 26.87
N LEU A 56 6.11 25.05 25.86
CA LEU A 56 5.69 24.69 24.50
C LEU A 56 4.95 23.34 24.48
N ILE A 57 5.43 22.37 25.28
CA ILE A 57 4.78 21.05 25.40
C ILE A 57 3.44 21.16 26.16
N LEU A 58 3.43 21.79 27.32
CA LEU A 58 2.24 21.90 28.18
C LEU A 58 1.14 22.76 27.57
N SER A 59 1.49 23.77 26.76
CA SER A 59 0.52 24.57 26.01
C SER A 59 -0.10 23.83 24.82
N GLY A 60 0.40 22.64 24.47
CA GLY A 60 -0.08 21.84 23.36
C GLY A 60 0.40 22.32 21.98
N ARG A 61 1.26 23.34 21.92
CA ARG A 61 1.85 23.85 20.66
C ARG A 61 2.80 22.85 20.04
N LEU A 62 3.60 22.19 20.88
CA LEU A 62 4.59 21.20 20.48
C LEU A 62 4.33 19.86 21.19
N GLU A 63 4.28 18.77 20.46
CA GLU A 63 4.34 17.42 21.01
C GLU A 63 5.67 16.80 20.60
N VAL A 64 6.56 16.57 21.56
CA VAL A 64 7.83 15.88 21.32
C VAL A 64 7.62 14.39 21.60
N LYS A 65 7.96 13.52 20.64
CA LYS A 65 8.00 12.08 20.88
C LYS A 65 9.40 11.53 20.63
N PHE A 66 9.88 10.69 21.54
CA PHE A 66 11.19 10.05 21.40
C PHE A 66 11.07 8.78 20.55
N ARG A 67 11.75 8.74 19.41
CA ARG A 67 11.79 7.58 18.52
C ARG A 67 12.66 6.50 19.13
N ASN A 68 12.08 5.34 19.43
CA ASN A 68 12.85 4.21 19.97
C ASN A 68 13.40 3.29 18.89
N ASN A 69 12.80 3.31 17.69
CA ASN A 69 13.33 2.64 16.52
C ASN A 69 13.40 3.59 15.32
N MET A 70 14.24 3.22 14.35
CA MET A 70 14.39 3.90 13.07
C MET A 70 14.43 2.88 11.95
N LEU A 71 14.09 3.31 10.74
CA LEU A 71 14.33 2.48 9.56
C LEU A 71 15.82 2.54 9.23
N GLY A 72 16.34 1.46 8.66
CA GLY A 72 17.73 1.42 8.25
C GLY A 72 17.94 0.36 7.17
N SER A 73 19.06 0.52 6.47
CA SER A 73 19.60 -0.46 5.55
C SER A 73 20.93 -0.98 6.06
N VAL A 74 21.17 -2.28 5.89
CA VAL A 74 22.45 -2.92 6.22
C VAL A 74 22.97 -3.66 4.99
N ILE A 75 24.28 -3.66 4.80
CA ILE A 75 24.96 -4.49 3.80
C ILE A 75 25.61 -5.65 4.55
N ALA A 76 25.18 -6.86 4.23
CA ALA A 76 25.75 -8.09 4.77
C ALA A 76 27.15 -8.35 4.16
N PRO A 77 28.02 -9.13 4.82
CA PRO A 77 29.39 -9.39 4.35
C PRO A 77 29.49 -10.01 2.94
N ASP A 78 28.46 -10.71 2.49
CA ASP A 78 28.35 -11.32 1.17
C ASP A 78 27.76 -10.37 0.09
N GLY A 79 27.60 -9.09 0.42
CA GLY A 79 27.11 -8.05 -0.49
C GLY A 79 25.59 -7.99 -0.63
N LYS A 80 24.85 -8.75 0.20
CA LYS A 80 23.38 -8.69 0.25
C LYS A 80 22.90 -7.51 1.10
N TYR A 81 21.66 -7.11 0.90
CA TYR A 81 21.07 -5.96 1.59
C TYR A 81 20.00 -6.40 2.58
N GLY A 82 19.92 -5.77 3.73
CA GLY A 82 18.82 -5.92 4.69
C GLY A 82 18.12 -4.58 4.89
N ILE A 83 16.81 -4.62 5.06
CA ILE A 83 16.00 -3.46 5.49
C ILE A 83 15.19 -3.91 6.69
N SER A 84 15.29 -3.16 7.78
CA SER A 84 14.47 -3.42 8.96
C SER A 84 14.34 -2.18 9.84
N THR A 85 13.67 -2.35 10.97
CA THR A 85 13.66 -1.35 12.05
C THR A 85 14.77 -1.65 13.04
N PHE A 86 15.58 -0.64 13.35
CA PHE A 86 16.72 -0.73 14.27
C PHE A 86 16.41 0.01 15.55
N LYS A 87 16.79 -0.59 16.68
CA LYS A 87 16.63 -0.03 18.02
C LYS A 87 17.96 -0.02 18.74
N GLY A 88 18.31 1.11 19.34
CA GLY A 88 19.52 1.23 20.15
C GLY A 88 19.40 0.41 21.43
N GLN A 89 20.41 -0.40 21.75
CA GLN A 89 20.45 -1.09 23.05
C GLN A 89 20.63 -0.06 24.17
N ASN A 90 19.75 -0.12 25.18
CA ASN A 90 19.78 0.75 26.38
C ASN A 90 19.65 2.26 26.10
N ILE A 91 19.22 2.66 24.89
CA ILE A 91 18.91 4.05 24.57
C ILE A 91 17.40 4.23 24.74
N ASN A 92 17.00 5.14 25.61
CA ASN A 92 15.61 5.56 25.76
C ASN A 92 15.54 7.05 26.11
N ALA A 93 14.32 7.61 26.13
CA ALA A 93 14.11 9.02 26.42
C ALA A 93 14.71 9.41 27.78
N HIS A 94 14.47 8.62 28.82
CA HIS A 94 14.91 8.89 30.19
C HIS A 94 16.44 8.93 30.32
N SER A 95 17.13 7.88 29.85
CA SER A 95 18.60 7.82 29.90
C SER A 95 19.24 8.92 29.06
N THR A 96 18.60 9.30 27.95
CA THR A 96 19.03 10.43 27.13
C THR A 96 18.88 11.76 27.85
N LEU A 97 17.73 12.02 28.47
CA LEU A 97 17.44 13.25 29.22
C LEU A 97 18.38 13.42 30.41
N TYR A 98 18.65 12.34 31.14
CA TYR A 98 19.63 12.35 32.24
C TYR A 98 21.00 12.80 31.74
N GLU A 99 21.48 12.24 30.62
CA GLU A 99 22.79 12.59 30.06
C GLU A 99 22.84 13.99 29.45
N ILE A 100 21.71 14.54 28.97
CA ILE A 100 21.61 15.93 28.54
C ILE A 100 21.78 16.86 29.74
N ASP A 101 20.98 16.72 30.80
CA ASP A 101 21.03 17.63 31.97
C ASP A 101 22.31 17.45 32.79
N ARG A 102 22.90 16.26 32.79
CA ARG A 102 24.20 16.00 33.45
C ARG A 102 25.34 16.83 32.86
N LYS A 103 25.29 17.16 31.56
CA LYS A 103 26.29 18.02 30.91
C LYS A 103 26.22 19.46 31.41
N GLU A 104 25.02 19.94 31.70
CA GLU A 104 24.79 21.28 32.26
C GLU A 104 25.07 21.32 33.77
N ARG A 105 24.72 20.25 34.48
CA ARG A 105 24.78 20.22 35.95
C ARG A 105 25.22 18.87 36.48
N LYS A 106 26.35 18.85 37.18
CA LYS A 106 26.94 17.64 37.79
C LYS A 106 26.31 17.28 39.15
N ASN A 107 24.99 17.01 39.20
CA ASN A 107 24.34 16.51 40.42
C ASN A 107 23.22 15.51 40.08
N SER A 108 23.52 14.23 40.36
CA SER A 108 22.74 13.08 39.93
C SER A 108 21.31 13.05 40.45
N ILE A 109 21.05 13.48 41.69
CA ILE A 109 19.68 13.46 42.26
C ILE A 109 18.76 14.37 41.45
N LYS A 110 19.21 15.60 41.21
CA LYS A 110 18.44 16.54 40.42
C LYS A 110 18.41 16.15 38.92
N ASN A 111 19.46 15.49 38.39
CA ASN A 111 19.47 15.01 36.99
C ASN A 111 18.44 13.89 36.79
N LEU A 112 18.30 13.00 37.78
CA LEU A 112 17.25 11.97 37.79
C LEU A 112 15.86 12.61 37.83
N ALA A 113 15.64 13.57 38.74
CA ALA A 113 14.36 14.28 38.82
C ALA A 113 13.99 14.97 37.50
N PHE A 114 14.95 15.59 36.84
CA PHE A 114 14.78 16.17 35.50
C PHE A 114 14.38 15.13 34.46
N ALA A 115 15.08 13.98 34.42
CA ALA A 115 14.79 12.91 33.48
C ALA A 115 13.42 12.27 33.73
N ASP A 116 13.04 12.05 34.99
CA ASP A 116 11.73 11.54 35.39
C ASP A 116 10.62 12.49 34.92
N GLU A 117 10.80 13.79 35.17
CA GLU A 117 9.85 14.82 34.76
C GLU A 117 9.69 14.87 33.23
N PHE A 118 10.77 15.08 32.48
CA PHE A 118 10.67 15.26 31.03
C PHE A 118 10.33 13.97 30.29
N SER A 119 10.73 12.80 30.78
CA SER A 119 10.35 11.54 30.13
C SER A 119 8.84 11.28 30.21
N SER A 120 8.16 11.83 31.23
CA SER A 120 6.68 11.79 31.31
C SER A 120 5.99 12.70 30.29
N LEU A 121 6.67 13.77 29.85
CA LEU A 121 6.19 14.72 28.84
C LEU A 121 6.53 14.30 27.41
N ILE A 122 7.51 13.41 27.24
CA ILE A 122 8.06 12.99 25.95
C ILE A 122 7.80 11.48 25.77
N PRO A 123 6.60 11.09 25.31
CA PRO A 123 6.27 9.69 25.13
C PRO A 123 7.12 9.06 24.02
N LEU A 124 7.22 7.73 24.07
CA LEU A 124 7.91 6.95 23.03
C LEU A 124 7.07 6.92 21.74
N TYR A 125 7.76 6.87 20.62
CA TYR A 125 7.22 6.54 19.31
C TYR A 125 8.00 5.37 18.72
N GLU A 126 7.29 4.37 18.21
CA GLU A 126 7.89 3.19 17.59
C GLU A 126 7.07 2.80 16.36
N TYR A 127 7.76 2.46 15.26
CA TYR A 127 7.10 1.70 14.20
C TYR A 127 6.60 0.36 14.76
N PRO A 128 5.45 -0.15 14.28
CA PRO A 128 4.95 -1.45 14.68
C PRO A 128 5.98 -2.56 14.48
N LYS A 129 5.85 -3.61 15.29
CA LYS A 129 6.58 -4.86 15.03
C LYS A 129 6.22 -5.34 13.63
N ASP A 130 7.23 -5.82 12.90
CA ASP A 130 7.13 -6.32 11.53
C ASP A 130 6.73 -5.25 10.49
N PHE A 131 6.91 -3.96 10.77
CA PHE A 131 6.66 -2.89 9.79
C PHE A 131 7.48 -3.06 8.51
N ASP A 132 8.69 -3.61 8.61
CA ASP A 132 9.55 -3.99 7.49
C ASP A 132 8.89 -4.97 6.52
N LYS A 133 8.01 -5.86 7.00
CA LYS A 133 7.21 -6.75 6.12
C LYS A 133 6.28 -5.98 5.18
N THR A 134 5.90 -4.75 5.53
CA THR A 134 5.11 -3.89 4.62
C THR A 134 5.97 -3.25 3.55
N ILE A 135 7.24 -2.97 3.86
CA ILE A 135 8.21 -2.39 2.94
C ILE A 135 8.62 -3.41 1.88
N VAL A 136 8.96 -4.63 2.31
CA VAL A 136 9.48 -5.67 1.41
C VAL A 136 8.45 -6.19 0.40
N LYS A 137 7.15 -5.91 0.61
CA LYS A 137 6.12 -6.19 -0.41
C LYS A 137 6.36 -5.40 -1.70
N ASP A 138 6.92 -4.20 -1.60
CA ASP A 138 7.22 -3.38 -2.78
C ASP A 138 8.38 -3.93 -3.60
N PHE A 139 9.24 -4.76 -3.00
CA PHE A 139 10.34 -5.39 -3.72
C PHE A 139 9.85 -6.37 -4.80
N GLN A 140 8.61 -6.84 -4.68
CA GLN A 140 7.96 -7.68 -5.68
C GLN A 140 7.31 -6.87 -6.82
N ASN A 141 7.19 -5.56 -6.67
CA ASN A 141 6.57 -4.69 -7.68
C ASN A 141 7.63 -4.13 -8.64
N ILE A 142 8.03 -4.93 -9.63
CA ILE A 142 9.07 -4.58 -10.60
C ILE A 142 8.76 -3.26 -11.32
N GLU A 143 7.50 -2.99 -11.67
CA GLU A 143 7.12 -1.77 -12.38
C GLU A 143 7.25 -0.53 -11.50
N LEU A 144 6.98 -0.63 -10.19
CA LEU A 144 7.26 0.41 -9.22
C LEU A 144 8.77 0.66 -9.11
N LEU A 145 9.57 -0.41 -8.96
CA LEU A 145 11.03 -0.30 -8.84
C LEU A 145 11.65 0.39 -10.07
N LYS A 146 11.25 0.00 -11.29
CA LYS A 146 11.71 0.62 -12.53
C LYS A 146 11.40 2.12 -12.62
N LYS A 147 10.31 2.59 -11.99
CA LYS A 147 9.94 4.01 -11.94
C LYS A 147 10.72 4.78 -10.86
N GLN A 148 11.06 4.12 -9.75
CA GLN A 148 11.78 4.73 -8.64
C GLN A 148 13.30 4.82 -8.87
N ILE A 149 13.91 3.87 -9.58
CA ILE A 149 15.36 3.86 -9.87
C ILE A 149 15.83 5.16 -10.54
N PRO A 150 15.20 5.66 -11.64
CA PRO A 150 15.60 6.92 -12.24
C PRO A 150 15.56 8.08 -11.26
N THR A 151 14.51 8.15 -10.44
CA THR A 151 14.33 9.19 -9.43
C THR A 151 15.46 9.16 -8.41
N TYR A 152 15.85 7.97 -7.95
CA TYR A 152 16.94 7.79 -7.01
C TYR A 152 18.29 8.18 -7.59
N PHE A 153 18.70 7.58 -8.72
CA PHE A 153 20.02 7.82 -9.30
C PHE A 153 20.18 9.25 -9.81
N ASN A 154 19.11 9.90 -10.29
CA ASN A 154 19.16 11.33 -10.61
C ASN A 154 19.40 12.21 -9.37
N ALA A 155 18.98 11.77 -8.18
CA ALA A 155 19.22 12.50 -6.95
C ALA A 155 20.63 12.27 -6.38
N VAL A 156 21.11 11.02 -6.39
CA VAL A 156 22.38 10.66 -5.73
C VAL A 156 23.60 10.64 -6.66
N ALA A 157 23.39 10.44 -7.97
CA ALA A 157 24.43 10.36 -8.99
C ALA A 157 23.96 10.96 -10.33
N PRO A 158 23.61 12.27 -10.38
CA PRO A 158 23.05 12.92 -11.57
C PRO A 158 23.96 12.89 -12.81
N PHE A 159 25.26 12.63 -12.63
CA PHE A 159 26.22 12.49 -13.72
C PHE A 159 26.11 11.12 -14.43
N TYR A 160 25.48 10.12 -13.81
CA TYR A 160 25.42 8.78 -14.36
C TYR A 160 24.26 8.65 -15.33
N LYS A 161 24.57 8.23 -16.57
CA LYS A 161 23.56 7.90 -17.56
C LYS A 161 23.06 6.48 -17.32
N LEU A 162 21.81 6.36 -16.88
CA LEU A 162 21.14 5.07 -16.72
C LEU A 162 21.01 4.33 -18.07
N PRO A 163 20.97 2.98 -18.06
CA PRO A 163 20.61 2.19 -19.22
C PRO A 163 19.25 2.60 -19.81
N GLU A 164 19.07 2.49 -21.12
CA GLU A 164 17.80 2.84 -21.79
C GLU A 164 16.62 1.98 -21.30
N SER A 165 16.89 0.71 -21.03
CA SER A 165 15.95 -0.22 -20.40
C SER A 165 16.51 -0.64 -19.06
N ILE A 166 15.76 -0.40 -17.99
CA ILE A 166 16.16 -0.75 -16.63
C ILE A 166 15.66 -2.16 -16.32
N GLU A 167 16.61 -3.04 -15.98
CA GLU A 167 16.34 -4.37 -15.46
C GLU A 167 16.67 -4.36 -13.97
N ILE A 168 15.69 -4.70 -13.15
CA ILE A 168 15.87 -4.90 -11.71
C ILE A 168 14.96 -6.02 -11.21
N GLU A 169 15.53 -6.82 -10.32
CA GLU A 169 14.81 -7.78 -9.50
C GLU A 169 15.44 -7.81 -8.11
N ILE A 170 14.60 -7.87 -7.07
CA ILE A 170 15.03 -7.98 -5.68
C ILE A 170 14.51 -9.30 -5.13
N ILE A 171 15.43 -10.21 -4.78
CA ILE A 171 15.11 -11.57 -4.36
C ILE A 171 15.55 -11.75 -2.91
N GLN A 172 14.68 -12.29 -2.07
CA GLN A 172 15.06 -12.71 -0.72
C GLN A 172 16.08 -13.85 -0.80
N ASP A 173 17.22 -13.67 -0.14
CA ASP A 173 18.36 -14.57 -0.20
C ASP A 173 19.04 -14.67 1.19
N GLY A 174 18.35 -15.34 2.12
CA GLY A 174 18.88 -15.68 3.44
C GLY A 174 18.48 -14.73 4.56
N ASN A 175 19.26 -14.78 5.65
CA ASN A 175 19.08 -13.98 6.85
C ASN A 175 20.45 -13.58 7.41
N PHE A 176 20.57 -12.36 7.92
CA PHE A 176 21.76 -11.85 8.57
C PHE A 176 21.37 -11.15 9.86
N VAL A 177 21.94 -11.57 11.00
CA VAL A 177 21.71 -10.97 12.33
C VAL A 177 20.21 -10.77 12.65
N GLY A 178 19.36 -11.73 12.28
CA GLY A 178 17.95 -11.74 12.65
C GLY A 178 17.02 -10.94 11.72
N PHE A 179 17.51 -10.46 10.57
CA PHE A 179 16.69 -9.86 9.52
C PHE A 179 16.90 -10.56 8.18
N ASP A 180 15.87 -10.56 7.35
CA ASP A 180 15.93 -11.12 6.01
C ASP A 180 16.87 -10.30 5.13
N THR A 181 17.66 -11.00 4.31
CA THR A 181 18.58 -10.39 3.35
C THR A 181 18.09 -10.55 1.93
N TYR A 182 18.45 -9.61 1.08
CA TYR A 182 17.98 -9.49 -0.29
C TYR A 182 19.15 -9.30 -1.23
N LYS A 183 19.12 -10.04 -2.34
CA LYS A 183 20.01 -9.83 -3.48
C LYS A 183 19.30 -8.93 -4.48
N VAL A 184 19.99 -7.87 -4.92
CA VAL A 184 19.52 -7.00 -6.00
C VAL A 184 20.24 -7.40 -7.28
N ASN A 185 19.49 -7.93 -8.25
CA ASN A 185 19.98 -8.19 -9.59
C ASN A 185 19.57 -7.01 -10.48
N SER A 186 20.53 -6.36 -11.13
CA SER A 186 20.24 -5.24 -12.01
C SER A 186 21.31 -5.09 -13.09
N ASN A 187 20.93 -4.47 -14.21
CA ASN A 187 21.84 -4.09 -15.30
C ASN A 187 22.54 -2.73 -15.07
N ILE A 188 22.45 -2.16 -13.86
CA ILE A 188 23.13 -0.92 -13.49
C ILE A 188 24.59 -1.21 -13.10
N ASP A 189 25.54 -0.52 -13.74
CA ASP A 189 26.97 -0.67 -13.49
C ASP A 189 27.41 0.12 -12.25
N LEU A 190 27.24 -0.49 -11.07
CA LEU A 190 27.64 0.08 -9.78
C LEU A 190 29.16 0.24 -9.64
N GLU A 191 29.96 -0.57 -10.34
CA GLU A 191 31.43 -0.48 -10.29
C GLU A 191 31.90 0.80 -11.00
N TYR A 192 31.42 1.03 -12.22
CA TYR A 192 31.66 2.27 -12.94
C TYR A 192 31.14 3.48 -12.16
N LEU A 193 29.89 3.40 -11.68
CA LEU A 193 29.27 4.51 -10.96
C LEU A 193 30.04 4.85 -9.67
N THR A 194 30.48 3.84 -8.90
CA THR A 194 31.31 4.06 -7.70
C THR A 194 32.65 4.71 -8.06
N LYS A 195 33.28 4.25 -9.15
CA LYS A 195 34.56 4.81 -9.62
C LYS A 195 34.43 6.29 -10.00
N GLU A 196 33.40 6.66 -10.77
CA GLU A 196 33.18 8.04 -11.17
C GLU A 196 32.74 8.93 -9.99
N PHE A 197 31.91 8.40 -9.09
CA PHE A 197 31.49 9.11 -7.88
C PHE A 197 32.69 9.52 -7.01
N ARG A 198 33.63 8.60 -6.79
CA ARG A 198 34.86 8.85 -6.01
C ARG A 198 35.80 9.87 -6.65
N LYS A 199 35.84 9.98 -7.98
CA LYS A 199 36.63 11.03 -8.65
C LYS A 199 36.10 12.42 -8.32
N GLN A 200 34.79 12.57 -8.19
CA GLN A 200 34.14 13.84 -7.87
C GLN A 200 34.11 14.10 -6.35
N ASN A 201 34.15 13.03 -5.55
CA ASN A 201 34.10 13.08 -4.08
C ASN A 201 35.24 12.26 -3.45
N PRO A 202 36.51 12.73 -3.53
CA PRO A 202 37.66 11.93 -3.11
C PRO A 202 37.67 11.55 -1.63
N GLU A 203 37.05 12.39 -0.78
CA GLU A 203 36.92 12.16 0.66
C GLU A 203 35.88 11.08 1.02
N ASN A 204 35.00 10.71 0.08
CA ASN A 204 33.98 9.70 0.32
C ASN A 204 34.50 8.31 -0.08
N THR A 205 34.78 7.49 0.92
CA THR A 205 35.27 6.12 0.72
C THR A 205 34.17 5.10 0.46
N SER A 206 32.92 5.42 0.78
CA SER A 206 31.81 4.47 0.66
C SER A 206 31.50 4.18 -0.82
N PRO A 207 31.26 2.92 -1.20
CA PRO A 207 30.76 2.60 -2.52
C PRO A 207 29.35 3.16 -2.70
N VAL A 208 28.94 3.36 -3.95
CA VAL A 208 27.53 3.58 -4.24
C VAL A 208 26.91 2.23 -4.58
N ASP A 209 25.86 1.90 -3.84
CA ASP A 209 25.18 0.62 -3.92
C ASP A 209 23.66 0.81 -3.75
N PHE A 210 22.91 -0.30 -3.66
CA PHE A 210 21.47 -0.25 -3.53
C PHE A 210 20.96 -0.01 -2.10
N SER A 211 21.82 0.06 -1.08
CA SER A 211 21.37 0.23 0.31
C SER A 211 20.57 1.53 0.49
N GLY A 212 21.08 2.65 -0.04
CA GLY A 212 20.39 3.94 -0.01
C GLY A 212 19.10 3.94 -0.85
N PHE A 213 19.04 3.17 -1.94
CA PHE A 213 17.81 3.04 -2.74
C PHE A 213 16.72 2.31 -1.93
N LEU A 214 17.07 1.20 -1.31
CA LEU A 214 16.16 0.43 -0.46
C LEU A 214 15.74 1.22 0.78
N LEU A 215 16.66 2.01 1.36
CA LEU A 215 16.34 2.93 2.45
C LEU A 215 15.39 4.04 2.01
N ALA A 216 15.53 4.58 0.80
CA ALA A 216 14.61 5.57 0.26
C ALA A 216 13.19 5.01 0.10
N ILE A 217 13.03 3.75 -0.34
CA ILE A 217 11.74 3.06 -0.34
C ILE A 217 11.18 2.97 1.09
N ALA A 218 11.99 2.50 2.04
CA ALA A 218 11.59 2.33 3.43
C ALA A 218 11.16 3.64 4.08
N GLU A 219 11.98 4.69 3.98
CA GLU A 219 11.70 6.01 4.58
C GLU A 219 10.47 6.69 3.97
N SER A 220 10.24 6.52 2.66
CA SER A 220 9.04 7.03 1.98
C SER A 220 7.78 6.37 2.53
N LYS A 221 7.78 5.03 2.68
CA LYS A 221 6.68 4.34 3.36
C LYS A 221 6.56 4.72 4.83
N GLY A 222 7.69 4.93 5.51
CA GLY A 222 7.75 5.41 6.88
C GLY A 222 7.03 6.75 7.05
N ASP A 223 7.20 7.66 6.09
CA ASP A 223 6.52 8.97 6.09
C ASP A 223 5.03 8.89 5.82
N ILE A 224 4.61 8.04 4.89
CA ILE A 224 3.19 7.75 4.67
C ILE A 224 2.56 7.16 5.94
N TYR A 225 3.26 6.22 6.58
CA TYR A 225 2.77 5.59 7.81
C TYR A 225 2.67 6.61 8.96
N ILE A 226 3.74 7.35 9.24
CA ILE A 226 3.77 8.34 10.33
C ILE A 226 2.68 9.40 10.12
N SER A 227 2.54 9.92 8.91
CA SER A 227 1.55 10.95 8.61
C SER A 227 0.11 10.45 8.80
N SER A 228 -0.16 9.20 8.41
CA SER A 228 -1.43 8.51 8.62
C SER A 228 -1.71 8.26 10.11
N ASP A 229 -0.76 7.65 10.82
CA ASP A 229 -0.84 7.28 12.23
C ASP A 229 -1.03 8.51 13.15
N LEU A 230 -0.35 9.61 12.83
CA LEU A 230 -0.44 10.86 13.59
C LEU A 230 -1.49 11.82 13.03
N GLU A 231 -2.20 11.50 11.95
CA GLU A 231 -3.15 12.39 11.25
C GLU A 231 -2.55 13.78 10.97
N SER A 232 -1.40 13.80 10.31
CA SER A 232 -0.60 15.02 10.09
C SER A 232 -0.23 15.22 8.62
N GLU A 233 0.10 16.45 8.26
CA GLU A 233 0.72 16.75 6.97
C GLU A 233 2.14 16.17 6.90
N ILE A 234 2.53 15.68 5.72
CA ILE A 234 3.82 15.02 5.46
C ILE A 234 4.92 16.08 5.33
N VAL A 235 5.97 15.95 6.15
CA VAL A 235 7.24 16.66 5.97
C VAL A 235 8.31 15.64 5.61
N THR A 236 8.86 15.75 4.40
CA THR A 236 9.86 14.80 3.90
C THR A 236 10.89 15.46 2.98
N SER A 237 11.87 14.70 2.49
CA SER A 237 12.87 15.18 1.53
C SER A 237 12.31 15.23 0.10
N ASP A 238 12.97 15.98 -0.79
CA ASP A 238 12.58 16.04 -2.21
C ASP A 238 12.69 14.67 -2.92
N LEU A 239 13.60 13.80 -2.46
CA LEU A 239 13.73 12.46 -2.99
C LEU A 239 12.55 11.59 -2.55
N TYR A 240 12.24 11.58 -1.26
CA TYR A 240 11.18 10.76 -0.71
C TYR A 240 9.79 11.26 -1.13
N SER A 241 9.59 12.57 -1.29
CA SER A 241 8.33 13.12 -1.81
C SER A 241 8.01 12.59 -3.21
N LYS A 242 9.02 12.49 -4.09
CA LYS A 242 8.85 11.89 -5.43
C LYS A 242 8.56 10.39 -5.36
N PHE A 243 9.18 9.66 -4.42
CA PHE A 243 8.88 8.24 -4.21
C PHE A 243 7.42 8.04 -3.76
N ILE A 244 6.95 8.86 -2.82
CA ILE A 244 5.56 8.88 -2.35
C ILE A 244 4.61 9.22 -3.51
N GLU A 245 4.95 10.23 -4.32
CA GLU A 245 4.14 10.62 -5.48
C GLU A 245 4.00 9.47 -6.49
N ILE A 246 5.11 8.78 -6.80
CA ILE A 246 5.10 7.61 -7.68
C ILE A 246 4.20 6.51 -7.08
N GLU A 247 4.38 6.17 -5.81
CA GLU A 247 3.61 5.11 -5.16
C GLU A 247 2.09 5.40 -5.15
N ILE A 248 1.70 6.60 -4.74
CA ILE A 248 0.29 7.02 -4.73
C ILE A 248 -0.28 7.04 -6.15
N SER A 249 0.48 7.55 -7.12
CA SER A 249 0.05 7.58 -8.53
C SER A 249 -0.19 6.19 -9.09
N GLU A 250 0.64 5.21 -8.74
CA GLU A 250 0.45 3.83 -9.19
C GLU A 250 -0.78 3.18 -8.56
N ILE A 251 -1.06 3.43 -7.29
CA ILE A 251 -2.29 2.97 -6.63
C ILE A 251 -3.54 3.56 -7.32
N ILE A 252 -3.52 4.86 -7.63
CA ILE A 252 -4.62 5.54 -8.33
C ILE A 252 -4.80 4.97 -9.74
N LYS A 253 -3.70 4.81 -10.50
CA LYS A 253 -3.74 4.21 -11.85
C LYS A 253 -4.28 2.79 -11.83
N LYS A 254 -3.88 1.98 -10.84
CA LYS A 254 -4.39 0.60 -10.67
C LYS A 254 -5.90 0.60 -10.47
N ARG A 255 -6.42 1.46 -9.60
CA ARG A 255 -7.87 1.61 -9.40
C ARG A 255 -8.57 2.02 -10.70
N GLY A 256 -8.04 3.01 -11.42
CA GLY A 256 -8.60 3.45 -12.70
C GLY A 256 -8.62 2.33 -13.75
N LYS A 257 -7.56 1.51 -13.82
CA LYS A 257 -7.54 0.32 -14.69
C LYS A 257 -8.62 -0.69 -14.30
N SER A 258 -8.70 -1.07 -13.03
CA SER A 258 -9.71 -2.03 -12.55
C SER A 258 -11.14 -1.52 -12.79
N GLU A 259 -11.38 -0.22 -12.59
CA GLU A 259 -12.68 0.40 -12.88
C GLU A 259 -13.06 0.27 -14.35
N ASN A 260 -12.13 0.59 -15.25
CA ASN A 260 -12.36 0.45 -16.68
C ASN A 260 -12.60 -1.01 -17.09
N GLU A 261 -11.87 -1.97 -16.51
CA GLU A 261 -12.08 -3.40 -16.78
C GLU A 261 -13.43 -3.90 -16.28
N ILE A 262 -13.89 -3.45 -15.11
CA ILE A 262 -15.21 -3.76 -14.57
C ILE A 262 -16.29 -3.19 -15.49
N ASN A 263 -16.19 -1.91 -15.88
CA ASN A 263 -17.17 -1.27 -16.76
C ASN A 263 -17.28 -1.98 -18.11
N LEU A 264 -16.14 -2.32 -18.73
CA LEU A 264 -16.13 -3.09 -19.98
C LEU A 264 -16.75 -4.48 -19.80
N PHE A 265 -16.48 -5.15 -18.68
CA PHE A 265 -17.09 -6.45 -18.40
C PHE A 265 -18.61 -6.32 -18.21
N GLU A 266 -19.07 -5.29 -17.49
CA GLU A 266 -20.49 -5.00 -17.33
C GLU A 266 -21.16 -4.70 -18.67
N ASP A 267 -20.57 -3.84 -19.49
CA ASP A 267 -21.12 -3.41 -20.78
C ASP A 267 -21.21 -4.55 -21.80
N TYR A 268 -20.24 -5.48 -21.82
CA TYR A 268 -20.19 -6.52 -22.85
C TYR A 268 -20.69 -7.88 -22.40
N ILE A 269 -20.60 -8.21 -21.10
CA ILE A 269 -21.00 -9.52 -20.56
C ILE A 269 -22.30 -9.43 -19.76
N LEU A 270 -22.50 -8.33 -19.02
CA LEU A 270 -23.64 -8.18 -18.12
C LEU A 270 -24.67 -7.14 -18.61
N GLU A 271 -24.64 -6.74 -19.89
CA GLU A 271 -25.50 -5.69 -20.48
C GLU A 271 -26.98 -5.88 -20.13
N ASN A 272 -27.42 -7.14 -20.12
CA ASN A 272 -28.80 -7.55 -19.88
C ASN A 272 -29.03 -8.10 -18.47
N CYS A 273 -28.13 -7.86 -17.53
CA CYS A 273 -28.27 -8.25 -16.13
C CYS A 273 -28.44 -7.02 -15.23
N TYR A 274 -29.12 -7.18 -14.10
CA TYR A 274 -28.97 -6.18 -13.04
C TYR A 274 -27.58 -6.32 -12.41
N SER A 275 -26.91 -5.21 -12.13
CA SER A 275 -25.78 -5.26 -11.21
C SER A 275 -26.28 -5.75 -9.85
N LEU A 276 -25.48 -6.59 -9.17
CA LEU A 276 -25.87 -7.19 -7.89
C LEU A 276 -26.26 -6.12 -6.85
N GLY A 277 -25.54 -4.99 -6.85
CA GLY A 277 -25.85 -3.84 -6.01
C GLY A 277 -27.19 -3.18 -6.33
N SER A 278 -27.49 -2.97 -7.61
CA SER A 278 -28.78 -2.37 -8.02
C SER A 278 -29.94 -3.29 -7.70
N ALA A 279 -29.83 -4.59 -7.99
CA ALA A 279 -30.84 -5.58 -7.67
C ALA A 279 -31.10 -5.70 -6.15
N PHE A 280 -30.07 -5.55 -5.32
CA PHE A 280 -30.24 -5.51 -3.87
C PHE A 280 -30.93 -4.22 -3.41
N ASN A 281 -30.49 -3.06 -3.90
CA ASN A 281 -31.06 -1.75 -3.53
C ASN A 281 -32.52 -1.61 -3.97
N GLU A 282 -32.88 -2.15 -5.12
CA GLU A 282 -34.26 -2.18 -5.65
C GLU A 282 -35.13 -3.26 -5.00
N GLY A 283 -34.58 -4.05 -4.06
CA GLY A 283 -35.32 -5.10 -3.36
C GLY A 283 -35.61 -6.35 -4.20
N LEU A 284 -35.01 -6.48 -5.38
CA LEU A 284 -35.11 -7.65 -6.26
C LEU A 284 -34.37 -8.88 -5.69
N ILE A 285 -33.42 -8.65 -4.77
CA ILE A 285 -32.64 -9.67 -4.07
C ILE A 285 -32.72 -9.39 -2.56
N SER A 286 -33.08 -10.41 -1.76
CA SER A 286 -33.12 -10.27 -0.31
C SER A 286 -31.71 -10.33 0.31
N ARG A 287 -31.57 -9.90 1.58
CA ARG A 287 -30.30 -10.03 2.33
C ARG A 287 -29.78 -11.46 2.38
N LYS A 288 -30.68 -12.45 2.52
CA LYS A 288 -30.31 -13.88 2.55
C LYS A 288 -29.85 -14.37 1.19
N ASP A 289 -30.52 -13.92 0.13
CA ASP A 289 -30.16 -14.30 -1.25
C ASP A 289 -28.84 -13.65 -1.67
N LEU A 290 -28.57 -12.42 -1.23
CA LEU A 290 -27.29 -11.75 -1.46
C LEU A 290 -26.13 -12.59 -0.92
N ILE A 291 -26.21 -13.08 0.32
CA ILE A 291 -25.17 -13.94 0.91
C ILE A 291 -24.96 -15.20 0.08
N LYS A 292 -26.04 -15.89 -0.32
CA LYS A 292 -25.96 -17.08 -1.17
C LYS A 292 -25.33 -16.81 -2.53
N ILE A 293 -25.62 -15.65 -3.13
CA ILE A 293 -25.02 -15.24 -4.41
C ILE A 293 -23.52 -14.96 -4.23
N LEU A 294 -23.12 -14.29 -3.14
CA LEU A 294 -21.72 -14.02 -2.84
C LEU A 294 -20.94 -15.31 -2.59
N GLU A 295 -21.49 -16.28 -1.85
CA GLU A 295 -20.87 -17.60 -1.66
C GLU A 295 -20.69 -18.35 -2.99
N LYS A 296 -21.69 -18.29 -3.88
CA LYS A 296 -21.55 -18.85 -5.24
C LYS A 296 -20.52 -18.12 -6.10
N SER A 297 -20.27 -16.84 -5.82
CA SER A 297 -19.29 -16.01 -6.53
C SER A 297 -17.85 -16.29 -6.13
N ASP A 298 -17.59 -17.03 -5.05
CA ASP A 298 -16.22 -17.25 -4.57
C ASP A 298 -15.34 -17.93 -5.62
N LYS A 299 -15.86 -18.89 -6.38
CA LYS A 299 -15.11 -19.48 -7.52
C LYS A 299 -14.78 -18.47 -8.62
N PHE A 300 -15.67 -17.52 -8.86
CA PHE A 300 -15.43 -16.41 -9.79
C PHE A 300 -14.37 -15.47 -9.26
N ARG A 301 -14.39 -15.16 -7.96
CA ARG A 301 -13.37 -14.35 -7.29
C ARG A 301 -12.00 -15.04 -7.31
N GLU A 302 -11.93 -16.34 -7.00
CA GLU A 302 -10.71 -17.14 -7.08
C GLU A 302 -10.14 -17.21 -8.50
N TRP A 303 -11.00 -17.18 -9.53
CA TRP A 303 -10.56 -17.10 -10.92
C TRP A 303 -10.04 -15.70 -11.27
N LEU A 304 -10.73 -14.64 -10.85
CA LEU A 304 -10.27 -13.25 -11.03
C LEU A 304 -8.88 -13.04 -10.43
N GLU A 305 -8.62 -13.59 -9.24
CA GLU A 305 -7.32 -13.51 -8.56
C GLU A 305 -6.16 -14.14 -9.35
N LYS A 306 -6.44 -15.06 -10.28
CA LYS A 306 -5.44 -15.73 -11.10
C LYS A 306 -5.16 -15.00 -12.42
N ILE A 307 -5.93 -13.97 -12.75
CA ILE A 307 -5.72 -13.17 -13.96
C ILE A 307 -4.44 -12.33 -13.74
N PRO A 308 -3.41 -12.49 -14.59
CA PRO A 308 -2.19 -11.68 -14.48
C PRO A 308 -2.50 -10.19 -14.68
N GLU A 309 -1.84 -9.32 -13.93
CA GLU A 309 -2.14 -7.89 -13.90
C GLU A 309 -2.01 -7.21 -15.27
N GLU A 310 -1.15 -7.70 -16.15
CA GLU A 310 -0.92 -7.18 -17.50
C GLU A 310 -2.04 -7.52 -18.49
N LYS A 311 -2.89 -8.51 -18.17
CA LYS A 311 -3.96 -8.98 -19.06
C LYS A 311 -5.28 -8.29 -18.77
N ASN A 312 -6.16 -8.26 -19.77
CA ASN A 312 -7.48 -7.66 -19.63
C ASN A 312 -8.54 -8.71 -19.24
N LEU A 313 -9.42 -8.34 -18.30
CA LEU A 313 -10.49 -9.20 -17.79
C LEU A 313 -11.36 -9.82 -18.91
N LEU A 314 -11.84 -8.99 -19.84
CA LEU A 314 -12.71 -9.45 -20.94
C LEU A 314 -12.00 -10.47 -21.86
N GLY A 315 -10.70 -10.26 -22.12
CA GLY A 315 -9.90 -11.16 -22.95
C GLY A 315 -9.70 -12.52 -22.29
N GLU A 316 -9.31 -12.53 -21.01
CA GLU A 316 -9.12 -13.78 -20.27
C GLU A 316 -10.45 -14.49 -20.00
N TYR A 317 -11.54 -13.77 -19.76
CA TYR A 317 -12.89 -14.35 -19.71
C TYR A 317 -13.23 -15.08 -21.01
N ASN A 318 -13.08 -14.40 -22.15
CA ASN A 318 -13.35 -14.99 -23.48
C ASN A 318 -12.47 -16.20 -23.78
N LYS A 319 -11.21 -16.15 -23.36
CA LYS A 319 -10.26 -17.26 -23.49
C LYS A 319 -10.71 -18.48 -22.66
N GLU A 320 -11.02 -18.30 -21.38
CA GLU A 320 -11.41 -19.39 -20.48
C GLU A 320 -12.69 -20.09 -20.95
N ILE A 321 -13.66 -19.32 -21.48
CA ILE A 321 -14.87 -19.91 -22.05
C ILE A 321 -14.59 -20.61 -23.39
N SER A 322 -13.60 -20.15 -24.17
CA SER A 322 -13.26 -20.67 -25.51
C SER A 322 -12.30 -21.86 -25.51
N GLU A 323 -11.46 -22.06 -24.50
CA GLU A 323 -10.40 -23.10 -24.45
C GLU A 323 -10.90 -24.55 -24.49
N LYS A 324 -12.22 -24.79 -24.50
CA LYS A 324 -12.82 -26.12 -24.81
C LYS A 324 -13.64 -26.18 -26.09
N VAL A 325 -13.97 -25.06 -26.73
CA VAL A 325 -14.75 -25.05 -27.99
C VAL A 325 -13.91 -25.59 -29.16
N LEU A 326 -12.57 -25.57 -29.04
CA LEU A 326 -11.65 -26.09 -30.05
C LEU A 326 -11.36 -27.60 -29.95
N SER A 327 -11.59 -28.26 -28.80
CA SER A 327 -11.28 -29.70 -28.63
C SER A 327 -12.47 -30.63 -28.81
N ASP A 328 -13.68 -30.12 -28.99
CA ASP A 328 -14.86 -30.89 -29.35
C ASP A 328 -15.56 -30.19 -30.51
N LYS A 329 -15.35 -30.72 -31.72
CA LYS A 329 -16.05 -30.44 -32.99
C LYS A 329 -16.65 -29.02 -33.12
N LEU A 330 -15.95 -28.17 -33.90
CA LEU A 330 -16.46 -26.93 -34.50
C LEU A 330 -17.97 -26.98 -34.82
N PRO A 331 -18.80 -26.10 -34.24
CA PRO A 331 -20.10 -25.81 -34.81
C PRO A 331 -19.92 -24.82 -35.97
N THR A 332 -20.28 -25.28 -37.16
CA THR A 332 -20.49 -24.48 -38.38
C THR A 332 -21.30 -23.22 -38.10
N LYS A 333 -20.75 -22.05 -38.48
CA LYS A 333 -21.36 -20.77 -38.90
C LYS A 333 -22.59 -20.18 -38.16
N THR A 334 -23.05 -20.75 -37.05
CA THR A 334 -24.21 -20.27 -36.29
C THR A 334 -23.95 -20.26 -34.78
N ALA A 335 -22.75 -19.88 -34.35
CA ALA A 335 -22.50 -19.50 -32.96
C ALA A 335 -22.69 -17.98 -32.81
N ARG A 336 -23.91 -17.52 -33.12
CA ARG A 336 -24.39 -16.23 -32.58
C ARG A 336 -24.76 -16.50 -31.14
N PHE A 337 -24.12 -15.75 -30.23
CA PHE A 337 -24.49 -15.61 -28.84
C PHE A 337 -26.01 -15.40 -28.70
N VAL A 338 -26.69 -16.44 -28.21
CA VAL A 338 -28.06 -16.36 -27.67
C VAL A 338 -28.08 -17.28 -26.47
N ILE A 339 -27.76 -16.76 -25.29
CA ILE A 339 -28.18 -17.38 -24.02
C ILE A 339 -29.50 -16.69 -23.66
N PHE A 340 -30.56 -17.10 -24.34
CA PHE A 340 -31.94 -16.82 -23.98
C PHE A 340 -32.76 -18.07 -24.28
N GLU A 341 -32.80 -19.02 -23.36
CA GLU A 341 -33.94 -19.92 -23.19
C GLU A 341 -33.94 -20.42 -21.74
N GLY A 342 -34.78 -19.83 -20.90
CA GLY A 342 -34.87 -20.22 -19.49
C GLY A 342 -35.90 -19.43 -18.69
N ILE A 343 -37.15 -19.43 -19.14
CA ILE A 343 -38.42 -19.45 -18.37
C ILE A 343 -39.53 -19.17 -19.39
N GLY A 344 -40.36 -20.18 -19.65
CA GLY A 344 -41.53 -20.05 -20.50
C GLY A 344 -42.59 -19.17 -19.86
N ILE A 345 -43.04 -18.15 -20.59
CA ILE A 345 -44.40 -17.62 -20.44
C ILE A 345 -45.19 -18.24 -21.57
N THR A 346 -46.02 -19.23 -21.25
CA THR A 346 -47.20 -19.58 -22.05
C THR A 346 -48.18 -18.42 -21.94
N LEU A 347 -48.24 -17.56 -22.97
CA LEU A 347 -49.41 -16.72 -23.19
C LEU A 347 -50.37 -17.51 -24.06
N ASP A 348 -51.41 -18.05 -23.43
CA ASP A 348 -52.66 -18.39 -24.11
C ASP A 348 -53.16 -17.12 -24.81
N VAL A 349 -52.91 -17.00 -26.12
CA VAL A 349 -53.85 -16.31 -26.99
C VAL A 349 -54.87 -17.34 -27.40
N LEU A 350 -55.87 -17.60 -26.56
CA LEU A 350 -57.21 -17.97 -27.03
C LEU A 350 -58.20 -17.79 -25.89
N GLY A 351 -59.00 -16.74 -25.99
CA GLY A 351 -60.22 -16.62 -25.22
C GLY A 351 -60.80 -15.23 -25.24
N ALA A 352 -61.69 -14.95 -26.19
CA ALA A 352 -62.65 -13.88 -25.99
C ALA A 352 -63.39 -14.11 -24.65
N GLY A 353 -63.22 -13.19 -23.70
CA GLY A 353 -64.19 -12.90 -22.62
C GLY A 353 -63.86 -13.42 -21.22
N GLY A 354 -63.95 -12.51 -20.23
CA GLY A 354 -64.50 -12.83 -18.90
C GLY A 354 -63.64 -12.54 -17.65
N ILE A 355 -63.78 -11.33 -17.10
CA ILE A 355 -63.85 -10.92 -15.66
C ILE A 355 -62.94 -11.62 -14.62
N GLY A 356 -62.14 -10.83 -13.89
CA GLY A 356 -61.87 -11.08 -12.46
C GLY A 356 -60.45 -10.75 -11.95
N THR A 357 -60.29 -9.64 -11.25
CA THR A 357 -59.09 -9.31 -10.46
C THR A 357 -58.93 -10.26 -9.27
N THR A 358 -57.73 -10.81 -9.01
CA THR A 358 -57.34 -11.17 -7.62
C THR A 358 -55.83 -10.99 -7.41
N ILE A 359 -55.49 -10.17 -6.41
CA ILE A 359 -54.18 -10.05 -5.77
C ILE A 359 -53.97 -11.27 -4.87
N ALA A 360 -52.78 -11.91 -4.85
CA ALA A 360 -52.06 -12.29 -3.62
C ALA A 360 -50.86 -13.23 -3.86
N THR A 361 -49.72 -12.80 -3.28
CA THR A 361 -48.72 -13.56 -2.51
C THR A 361 -48.16 -14.90 -3.01
N GLY A 362 -46.83 -14.91 -3.20
CA GLY A 362 -45.94 -15.58 -2.26
C GLY A 362 -45.46 -16.99 -2.59
N LEU A 363 -44.13 -17.12 -2.45
CA LEU A 363 -43.33 -18.30 -2.08
C LEU A 363 -42.74 -19.21 -3.18
N SER A 364 -41.40 -19.19 -3.15
CA SER A 364 -40.48 -20.33 -3.11
C SER A 364 -40.61 -21.43 -4.16
N ALA A 365 -39.60 -21.48 -5.04
CA ALA A 365 -39.04 -22.74 -5.52
C ALA A 365 -37.52 -22.59 -5.58
N PHE A 366 -36.89 -22.74 -4.41
CA PHE A 366 -35.53 -23.27 -4.33
C PHE A 366 -35.67 -24.79 -4.46
N ASP A 367 -34.73 -25.38 -5.20
CA ASP A 367 -34.47 -26.81 -5.41
C ASP A 367 -35.31 -27.57 -6.43
N ASN A 368 -34.71 -27.71 -7.62
CA ASN A 368 -34.26 -29.03 -8.05
C ASN A 368 -32.91 -28.93 -8.76
N PHE A 369 -31.88 -29.42 -8.07
CA PHE A 369 -30.70 -30.11 -8.55
C PHE A 369 -30.53 -30.20 -10.09
N VAL A 370 -29.50 -29.52 -10.60
CA VAL A 370 -28.54 -30.13 -11.52
C VAL A 370 -27.19 -30.19 -10.78
N LEU A 371 -27.21 -30.88 -9.65
CA LEU A 371 -26.03 -31.44 -8.98
C LEU A 371 -25.96 -32.88 -9.46
N ASP A 372 -25.09 -33.15 -10.45
CA ASP A 372 -24.44 -34.45 -10.73
C ASP A 372 -23.63 -34.48 -12.05
N LYS A 373 -23.38 -33.33 -12.71
CA LYS A 373 -22.44 -33.28 -13.86
C LYS A 373 -21.30 -32.26 -13.76
N LEU A 374 -21.12 -31.65 -12.59
CA LEU A 374 -20.04 -30.66 -12.35
C LEU A 374 -18.87 -31.18 -11.52
N ILE A 375 -18.87 -32.45 -11.12
CA ILE A 375 -17.74 -33.05 -10.39
C ILE A 375 -16.61 -33.50 -11.34
N ASP A 376 -16.88 -33.61 -12.66
CA ASP A 376 -15.90 -34.06 -13.67
C ASP A 376 -15.58 -33.04 -14.77
N ARG A 377 -16.03 -31.78 -14.66
CA ARG A 377 -15.75 -30.73 -15.65
C ARG A 377 -15.17 -29.50 -14.97
N LYS A 378 -13.93 -29.14 -15.32
CA LYS A 378 -13.27 -27.88 -14.93
C LYS A 378 -14.28 -26.72 -14.97
N TRP A 379 -14.55 -26.12 -13.81
CA TRP A 379 -15.47 -25.00 -13.61
C TRP A 379 -15.05 -23.79 -14.48
N LYS A 380 -16.02 -23.00 -14.97
CA LYS A 380 -15.79 -21.83 -15.83
C LYS A 380 -16.48 -20.56 -15.31
N PRO A 381 -15.93 -19.37 -15.57
CA PRO A 381 -16.49 -18.09 -15.11
C PRO A 381 -17.92 -17.80 -15.56
N ASN A 382 -18.29 -18.20 -16.78
CA ASN A 382 -19.65 -17.99 -17.30
C ASN A 382 -20.71 -18.77 -16.50
N GLN A 383 -20.35 -19.88 -15.86
CA GLN A 383 -21.27 -20.65 -15.01
C GLN A 383 -21.78 -19.82 -13.83
N PHE A 384 -20.96 -18.92 -13.27
CA PHE A 384 -21.44 -18.00 -12.24
C PHE A 384 -22.47 -17.00 -12.80
N ILE A 385 -22.18 -16.42 -13.97
CA ILE A 385 -23.06 -15.42 -14.61
C ILE A 385 -24.40 -16.04 -14.99
N ASP A 386 -24.35 -17.17 -15.71
CA ASP A 386 -25.51 -17.86 -16.27
C ASP A 386 -26.43 -18.44 -15.18
N GLU A 387 -25.86 -18.96 -14.08
CA GLU A 387 -26.63 -19.68 -13.04
C GLU A 387 -27.00 -18.81 -11.83
N THR A 388 -26.42 -17.61 -11.69
CA THR A 388 -26.54 -16.82 -10.45
C THR A 388 -27.04 -15.39 -10.65
N LEU A 389 -26.74 -14.73 -11.78
CA LEU A 389 -27.15 -13.33 -12.00
C LEU A 389 -28.55 -13.23 -12.62
N LYS A 390 -29.36 -12.27 -12.15
CA LYS A 390 -30.73 -12.07 -12.64
C LYS A 390 -30.76 -11.19 -13.90
N PRO A 391 -31.49 -11.57 -14.96
CA PRO A 391 -31.63 -10.73 -16.14
C PRO A 391 -32.50 -9.49 -15.87
N LYS A 392 -32.21 -8.42 -16.60
CA LYS A 392 -32.97 -7.17 -16.64
C LYS A 392 -34.13 -7.33 -17.63
N VAL A 393 -35.34 -7.52 -17.12
CA VAL A 393 -36.53 -7.56 -17.96
C VAL A 393 -36.81 -6.12 -18.44
N LYS A 394 -36.62 -5.85 -19.73
CA LYS A 394 -37.23 -4.67 -20.38
C LYS A 394 -38.68 -5.01 -20.70
N PHE A 395 -39.62 -4.19 -20.23
CA PHE A 395 -40.99 -4.17 -20.74
C PHE A 395 -41.03 -3.59 -22.15
#